data_AF-A0A2P7TWQ3-F1
#
_entry.id   AF-A0A2P7TWQ3-F1
#
_cell.length_a   1.000
_cell.length_b   1.000
_cell.length_c   1.000
_cell.angle_alpha   90.00
_cell.angle_beta   90.00
_cell.angle_gamma   90.00
#
_symmetry.space_group_name_H-M   'P 1'
#
loop_
_entity.id
_entity.type
_entity.pdbx_description
1 polymer ?
#
loop_
_entity_poly.entity_id
_entity_poly.type
_entity_poly.pdbx_seq_one_letter_code
_entity_poly.pdbx_strand_id
1 'polypeptide(L)'
;LAVELVRQKPDLNGVYRLLGLKLSDMPTEWKGDADMMRAVVGRQLQKRVMYRCRNCHFKSQVFFWYCPACNKWETFTPNKIEV
;
A
#
# COMPACT_ATOMS: atom_id res chain seq x y z
N LEU A 1 23.64 -0.31 7.69
CA LEU A 1 23.29 -0.08 6.27
C LEU A 1 21.77 -0.02 6.03
N ALA A 2 21.01 -1.11 6.18
CA ALA A 2 19.56 -1.13 5.85
C ALA A 2 18.73 -0.08 6.63
N VAL A 3 18.96 0.06 7.94
CA VAL A 3 18.28 1.06 8.79
C VAL A 3 18.56 2.50 8.33
N GLU A 4 19.77 2.76 7.87
CA GLU A 4 20.22 4.09 7.49
C GLU A 4 19.64 4.54 6.16
N LEU A 5 19.54 3.62 5.20
CA LEU A 5 18.86 3.85 3.92
C LEU A 5 17.37 4.17 4.10
N VAL A 6 16.69 3.47 5.02
CA VAL A 6 15.28 3.76 5.34
C VAL A 6 15.11 5.17 5.93
N ARG A 7 16.08 5.64 6.72
CA ARG A 7 16.03 6.98 7.30
C ARG A 7 16.27 8.08 6.26
N GLN A 8 17.11 7.83 5.26
CA GLN A 8 17.35 8.79 4.18
C GLN A 8 16.12 8.96 3.26
N LYS A 9 15.37 7.87 3.03
CA LYS A 9 14.16 7.88 2.21
C LYS A 9 13.05 7.05 2.87
N PRO A 10 12.32 7.63 3.83
CA PRO A 10 11.26 6.91 4.53
C PRO A 10 10.08 6.64 3.57
N ASP A 11 9.73 5.37 3.42
CA ASP A 11 8.52 4.92 2.76
C ASP A 11 7.86 3.78 3.57
N LEU A 12 6.61 3.43 3.23
CA LEU A 12 5.86 2.42 3.99
C LEU A 12 6.57 1.05 4.03
N ASN A 13 7.25 0.66 2.94
CA ASN A 13 7.98 -0.61 2.87
C ASN A 13 9.23 -0.56 3.78
N GLY A 14 9.95 0.55 3.75
CA GLY A 14 11.10 0.82 4.59
C GLY A 14 10.73 0.81 6.07
N VAL A 15 9.65 1.50 6.45
CA VAL A 15 9.15 1.54 7.83
C VAL A 15 8.71 0.14 8.30
N TYR A 16 7.99 -0.62 7.48
CA TYR A 16 7.61 -2.00 7.80
C TYR A 16 8.83 -2.89 8.09
N ARG A 17 9.88 -2.79 7.26
CA ARG A 17 11.14 -3.51 7.45
C ARG A 17 11.87 -3.05 8.71
N LEU A 18 11.94 -1.73 8.93
CA LEU A 18 12.61 -1.14 10.09
C LEU A 18 11.99 -1.58 11.41
N LEU A 19 10.65 -1.55 11.52
CA LEU A 19 9.93 -2.05 12.70
C LEU A 19 10.29 -3.51 12.96
N GLY A 20 10.31 -4.34 11.91
CA GLY A 20 10.69 -5.75 12.04
C GLY A 20 12.11 -5.99 12.49
N LEU A 21 13.07 -5.16 12.06
CA LEU A 21 14.46 -5.25 12.51
C LEU A 21 14.62 -4.81 13.97
N LYS A 22 13.83 -3.83 14.42
CA LYS A 22 13.93 -3.26 15.78
C LYS A 22 13.14 -4.03 16.84
N LEU A 23 12.17 -4.84 16.44
CA LEU A 23 11.34 -5.66 17.32
C LEU A 23 12.15 -6.58 18.25
N SER A 24 13.24 -7.17 17.76
CA SER A 24 14.09 -8.08 18.54
C SER A 24 14.85 -7.36 19.67
N ASP A 25 15.28 -6.13 19.41
CA ASP A 25 16.11 -5.32 20.31
C ASP A 25 15.28 -4.46 21.30
N MET A 26 13.94 -4.46 21.16
CA MET A 26 13.07 -3.65 22.01
C MET A 26 12.83 -4.28 23.38
N PRO A 27 12.63 -3.46 24.42
CA PRO A 27 12.08 -3.92 25.70
C PRO A 27 10.71 -4.59 25.51
N THR A 28 10.40 -5.59 26.33
CA THR A 28 9.18 -6.42 26.20
C THR A 28 7.89 -5.58 26.22
N GLU A 29 7.86 -4.51 27.02
CA GLU A 29 6.72 -3.59 27.11
C GLU A 29 6.43 -2.88 25.78
N TRP A 30 7.43 -2.63 24.94
CA TRP A 30 7.28 -1.96 23.65
C TRP A 30 7.05 -2.91 22.48
N LYS A 31 7.34 -4.20 22.65
CA LYS A 31 7.18 -5.19 21.56
C LYS A 31 5.74 -5.28 21.07
N GLY A 32 4.77 -5.26 21.98
CA GLY A 32 3.35 -5.30 21.63
C GLY A 32 2.92 -4.13 20.75
N ASP A 33 3.31 -2.91 21.13
CA ASP A 33 3.01 -1.70 20.35
C ASP A 33 3.72 -1.70 19.00
N ALA A 34 4.99 -2.12 18.95
CA ALA A 34 5.75 -2.21 17.71
C ALA A 34 5.17 -3.25 16.74
N ASP A 35 4.72 -4.40 17.25
CA ASP A 35 4.02 -5.41 16.44
C ASP A 35 2.68 -4.89 15.92
N MET A 36 1.90 -4.18 16.75
CA MET A 36 0.67 -3.54 16.32
C MET A 36 0.93 -2.54 15.19
N MET A 37 1.91 -1.64 15.35
CA MET A 37 2.29 -0.67 14.32
C MET A 37 2.73 -1.37 13.03
N ARG A 38 3.56 -2.42 13.14
CA ARG A 38 4.01 -3.19 11.99
C ARG A 38 2.84 -3.85 11.25
N ALA A 39 1.86 -4.37 11.97
CA ALA A 39 0.66 -4.95 11.40
C ALA A 39 -0.21 -3.92 10.65
N VAL A 40 -0.37 -2.70 11.20
CA VAL A 40 -1.08 -1.60 10.54
C VAL A 40 -0.38 -1.19 9.25
N VAL A 41 0.94 -0.97 9.29
CA VAL A 41 1.74 -0.63 8.10
C VAL A 41 1.67 -1.75 7.07
N GLY A 42 1.74 -3.01 7.52
CA GLY A 42 1.58 -4.18 6.67
C GLY A 42 0.25 -4.20 5.91
N ARG A 43 -0.88 -3.86 6.58
CA ARG A 43 -2.19 -3.74 5.91
C ARG A 43 -2.21 -2.61 4.88
N GLN A 44 -1.62 -1.46 5.19
CA GLN A 44 -1.54 -0.36 4.23
C GLN A 44 -0.70 -0.74 2.99
N LEU A 45 0.35 -1.55 3.16
CA LEU A 45 1.15 -2.07 2.04
C LEU A 45 0.39 -3.05 1.15
N GLN A 46 -0.64 -3.74 1.66
CA GLN A 46 -1.49 -4.64 0.85
C GLN A 46 -2.49 -3.88 -0.02
N LYS A 47 -2.75 -2.60 0.25
CA LYS A 47 -3.64 -1.79 -0.57
C LYS A 47 -3.08 -1.68 -1.98
N ARG A 48 -3.90 -2.04 -2.96
CA ARG A 48 -3.54 -1.93 -4.37
C ARG A 48 -4.17 -0.67 -4.93
N VAL A 49 -3.36 0.14 -5.59
CA VAL A 49 -3.87 1.22 -6.40
C VAL A 49 -4.30 0.67 -7.76
N MET A 50 -5.58 0.83 -8.10
CA MET A 50 -6.14 0.40 -9.39
C MET A 50 -6.97 1.52 -10.00
N TYR A 51 -7.08 1.54 -11.32
CA TYR A 51 -8.12 2.30 -11.96
C TYR A 51 -9.48 1.63 -11.76
N ARG A 52 -10.54 2.44 -11.67
CA ARG A 52 -11.91 1.95 -11.53
C ARG A 52 -12.80 2.59 -12.59
N CYS A 53 -13.60 1.78 -13.27
CA CYS A 53 -14.69 2.28 -14.11
C CYS A 53 -15.74 2.98 -13.23
N ARG A 54 -16.06 4.24 -13.53
CA ARG A 54 -17.10 5.01 -12.83
C ARG A 54 -18.52 4.50 -13.11
N ASN A 55 -18.72 3.72 -14.18
CA ASN A 55 -20.03 3.20 -14.58
C ASN A 55 -20.35 1.82 -13.97
N CYS A 56 -19.45 0.84 -14.08
CA CYS A 56 -19.70 -0.54 -13.62
C CYS A 56 -18.79 -1.00 -12.48
N HIS A 57 -17.92 -0.13 -11.96
CA HIS A 57 -16.97 -0.42 -10.89
C HIS A 57 -15.92 -1.51 -11.20
N PHE A 58 -15.79 -1.95 -12.45
CA PHE A 58 -14.68 -2.81 -12.89
C PHE A 58 -13.33 -2.17 -12.56
N LYS A 59 -12.37 -2.97 -12.05
CA LYS A 59 -11.07 -2.52 -11.53
C LYS A 59 -9.94 -3.11 -12.37
N SER A 60 -8.90 -2.32 -12.64
CA SER A 60 -7.73 -2.75 -13.42
C SER A 60 -6.46 -2.02 -12.99
N GLN A 61 -5.30 -2.68 -13.09
CA GLN A 61 -4.00 -2.04 -12.85
C GLN A 61 -3.54 -1.14 -14.01
N VAL A 62 -4.07 -1.37 -15.22
CA VAL A 62 -3.82 -0.60 -16.44
C VAL A 62 -5.04 0.22 -16.82
N PHE A 63 -4.80 1.37 -17.46
CA PHE A 63 -5.86 2.26 -17.90
C PHE A 63 -6.47 1.76 -19.22
N PHE A 64 -7.80 1.81 -19.33
CA PHE A 64 -8.51 1.49 -20.55
C PHE A 64 -9.39 2.67 -20.96
N TRP A 65 -9.26 3.11 -22.22
CA TRP A 65 -10.16 4.09 -22.83
C TRP A 65 -11.57 3.49 -22.99
N TYR A 66 -11.65 2.22 -23.39
CA TYR A 66 -12.90 1.49 -23.54
C TYR A 66 -13.01 0.41 -22.46
N CYS A 67 -14.02 0.51 -21.59
CA CYS A 67 -14.15 -0.41 -20.47
C CYS A 67 -14.48 -1.84 -20.96
N PRO A 68 -13.65 -2.85 -20.63
CA PRO A 68 -13.86 -4.23 -21.11
C PRO A 68 -15.06 -4.94 -20.45
N ALA A 69 -15.59 -4.41 -19.35
CA ALA A 69 -16.70 -5.02 -18.63
C ALA A 69 -18.07 -4.44 -19.03
N CYS A 70 -18.16 -3.13 -19.26
CA CYS A 70 -19.43 -2.47 -19.59
C CYS A 70 -19.46 -1.78 -20.95
N ASN A 71 -18.41 -1.91 -21.77
CA ASN A 71 -18.38 -1.45 -23.16
C ASN A 71 -18.65 0.06 -23.30
N LYS A 72 -18.15 0.87 -22.36
CA LYS A 72 -18.28 2.35 -22.39
C LYS A 72 -16.93 3.03 -22.45
N TRP A 73 -16.88 4.12 -23.21
CA TRP A 73 -15.71 4.98 -23.38
C TRP A 73 -15.50 5.93 -22.20
N GLU A 74 -14.22 6.22 -21.91
CA GLU A 74 -13.76 7.29 -20.99
C GLU A 74 -14.32 7.22 -19.56
N THR A 75 -14.74 6.04 -19.14
CA THR A 75 -15.38 5.84 -17.84
C THR A 75 -14.39 5.63 -16.70
N PHE A 76 -13.12 5.38 -16.98
CA PHE A 76 -12.11 5.10 -15.96
C PHE A 76 -11.68 6.34 -15.19
N THR A 77 -11.44 6.19 -13.87
CA THR A 77 -10.87 7.26 -13.03
C THR A 77 -9.56 7.78 -13.63
N PRO A 78 -9.31 9.11 -13.62
CA PRO A 78 -8.07 9.67 -14.18
C PRO A 78 -6.82 9.14 -13.48
N ASN A 79 -6.92 8.98 -12.16
CA ASN A 79 -5.87 8.40 -11.32
C ASN A 79 -6.30 7.02 -10.81
N LYS A 80 -5.31 6.23 -10.41
CA LYS A 80 -5.57 5.02 -9.63
C LYS A 80 -6.13 5.41 -8.26
N ILE A 81 -7.09 4.65 -7.78
CA ILE A 81 -7.68 4.79 -6.45
C ILE A 81 -7.19 3.65 -5.56
N GLU A 82 -7.12 3.89 -4.25
CA GLU A 82 -6.98 2.80 -3.29
C GLU A 82 -8.21 1.89 -3.40
N VAL A 83 -7.97 0.59 -3.54
CA VAL A 83 -8.98 -0.46 -3.56
C VAL A 83 -8.89 -1.31 -2.31
#